data_AF-A8TLR8-F1
#
_entry.id   AF-A8TLR8-F1
#
_cell.length_a   1.000
_cell.length_b   1.000
_cell.length_c   1.000
_cell.angle_alpha   90.00
_cell.angle_beta   90.00
_cell.angle_gamma   90.00
#
_symmetry.space_group_name_H-M   'P 1'
#
loop_
_entity.id
_entity.type
_entity.pdbx_description
1 polymer ?
#
loop_
_entity_poly.entity_id
_entity_poly.type
_entity_poly.pdbx_seq_one_letter_code
_entity_poly.pdbx_strand_id
1 'polypeptide(L)'
;MLDRPDRLDLLKAAEATLNDEVLPTLDGSAKYAALMVASAIAMARREIEAGHEPARRVLDAFAEFYGQDNVHRAGSDAVQRAQGLMGDLAREIRDGDYDDALLGPVYEVLRILVVERLKQSNPRFLEAREYSQPSRC
;
A
#
# COMPACT_ATOMS: atom_id res chain seq x y z
N MET A 1 -11.29 -15.55 29.52
CA MET A 1 -10.84 -15.39 28.13
C MET A 1 -11.91 -14.55 27.44
N LEU A 2 -11.58 -13.37 26.92
CA LEU A 2 -12.59 -12.49 26.32
C LEU A 2 -13.00 -13.08 24.97
N ASP A 3 -14.17 -13.71 24.95
CA ASP A 3 -14.78 -14.43 23.82
C ASP A 3 -15.42 -13.44 22.82
N ARG A 4 -14.69 -12.36 22.49
CA ARG A 4 -15.15 -11.34 21.54
C ARG A 4 -14.31 -11.41 20.28
N PRO A 5 -14.94 -11.41 19.09
CA PRO A 5 -14.22 -11.34 17.82
C PRO A 5 -13.32 -10.11 17.81
N ASP A 6 -12.07 -10.28 17.38
CA ASP A 6 -11.17 -9.15 17.16
C ASP A 6 -11.62 -8.35 15.93
N ARG A 7 -11.11 -7.13 15.75
CA ARG A 7 -11.40 -6.24 14.62
C ARG A 7 -11.24 -6.96 13.27
N LEU A 8 -10.24 -7.83 13.17
CA LEU A 8 -9.99 -8.61 11.97
C LEU A 8 -11.12 -9.63 11.71
N ASP A 9 -11.61 -10.30 12.76
CA ASP A 9 -12.71 -11.27 12.65
C ASP A 9 -14.01 -10.58 12.26
N LEU A 10 -14.27 -9.40 12.81
CA LEU A 10 -15.43 -8.57 12.44
C LEU A 10 -15.41 -8.15 10.97
N LEU A 11 -14.25 -7.72 10.45
CA LEU A 11 -14.12 -7.37 9.04
C LEU A 11 -14.27 -8.58 8.12
N LYS A 12 -13.72 -9.75 8.50
CA LYS A 12 -13.90 -11.00 7.75
C LYS A 12 -15.36 -11.41 7.67
N ALA A 13 -16.07 -11.34 8.80
CA ALA A 13 -17.50 -11.64 8.84
C ALA A 13 -18.31 -10.67 7.97
N ALA A 14 -18.04 -9.36 8.07
CA ALA A 14 -18.71 -8.35 7.24
C ALA A 14 -18.44 -8.55 5.74
N GLU A 15 -17.19 -8.86 5.36
CA GLU A 15 -16.80 -9.14 3.97
C GLU A 15 -17.53 -10.38 3.45
N ALA A 16 -17.60 -11.46 4.22
CA ALA A 16 -18.29 -12.70 3.85
C ALA A 16 -19.80 -12.46 3.68
N THR A 17 -20.48 -11.86 4.67
CA THR A 17 -21.91 -11.57 4.57
C THR A 17 -22.23 -10.64 3.38
N LEU A 18 -21.40 -9.61 3.15
CA LEU A 18 -21.61 -8.71 2.01
C LEU A 18 -21.46 -9.44 0.67
N ASN A 19 -20.46 -10.31 0.53
CA ASN A 19 -20.18 -11.01 -0.72
C ASN A 19 -21.13 -12.18 -0.99
N ASP A 20 -21.44 -12.97 0.04
CA ASP A 20 -22.13 -14.25 -0.12
C ASP A 20 -23.65 -14.10 -0.01
N GLU A 21 -24.13 -13.14 0.79
CA GLU A 21 -25.58 -12.98 1.05
C GLU A 21 -26.15 -11.72 0.40
N VAL A 22 -25.45 -10.58 0.48
CA VAL A 22 -26.00 -9.29 0.04
C VAL A 22 -25.79 -9.06 -1.45
N LEU A 23 -24.54 -9.10 -1.95
CA LEU A 23 -24.21 -8.81 -3.35
C LEU A 23 -25.00 -9.62 -4.39
N PRO A 24 -25.30 -10.92 -4.19
CA PRO A 24 -26.09 -11.70 -5.14
C PRO A 24 -27.53 -11.23 -5.30
N THR A 25 -28.07 -10.54 -4.28
CA THR A 25 -29.46 -10.02 -4.28
C THR A 25 -29.61 -8.63 -4.88
N LEU A 26 -28.49 -7.95 -5.17
CA LEU A 26 -28.47 -6.58 -5.68
C LEU A 26 -28.27 -6.52 -7.19
N ASP A 27 -28.84 -5.50 -7.81
CA ASP A 27 -28.67 -5.13 -9.21
C ASP A 27 -28.38 -3.63 -9.38
N GLY A 28 -28.09 -3.24 -10.64
CA GLY A 28 -27.88 -1.85 -11.04
C GLY A 28 -26.87 -1.07 -10.17
N SER A 29 -27.26 0.15 -9.79
CA SER A 29 -26.42 1.08 -9.02
C SER A 29 -26.11 0.56 -7.60
N ALA A 30 -27.07 -0.13 -6.96
CA ALA A 30 -26.90 -0.67 -5.62
C ALA A 30 -25.81 -1.75 -5.58
N LYS A 31 -25.76 -2.61 -6.60
CA LYS A 31 -24.70 -3.61 -6.75
C LYS A 31 -23.32 -2.97 -6.89
N TYR A 32 -23.21 -1.89 -7.67
CA TYR A 32 -21.94 -1.17 -7.83
C TYR A 32 -21.47 -0.55 -6.50
N ALA A 33 -22.37 0.10 -5.77
CA ALA A 33 -22.04 0.66 -4.45
C ALA A 33 -21.57 -0.42 -3.47
N ALA A 34 -22.27 -1.57 -3.43
CA ALA A 34 -21.88 -2.69 -2.58
C ALA A 34 -20.51 -3.29 -2.97
N LEU A 35 -20.17 -3.37 -4.27
CA LEU A 35 -18.84 -3.78 -4.73
C LEU A 35 -17.73 -2.82 -4.29
N MET A 36 -18.01 -1.50 -4.29
CA MET A 36 -17.06 -0.52 -3.75
C MET A 36 -16.83 -0.71 -2.25
N VAL A 37 -17.91 -0.95 -1.49
CA VAL A 37 -17.81 -1.22 -0.05
C VAL A 37 -17.03 -2.52 0.21
N ALA A 38 -17.30 -3.59 -0.54
CA ALA A 38 -16.56 -4.85 -0.43
C ALA A 38 -15.06 -4.64 -0.68
N SER A 39 -14.71 -3.85 -1.70
CA SER A 39 -13.33 -3.49 -2.00
C SER A 39 -12.66 -2.71 -0.85
N ALA A 40 -13.38 -1.78 -0.22
CA ALA A 40 -12.89 -1.03 0.93
C ALA A 40 -12.65 -1.91 2.16
N ILE A 41 -13.57 -2.82 2.46
CA ILE A 41 -13.41 -3.79 3.55
C ILE A 41 -12.19 -4.68 3.30
N ALA A 42 -12.04 -5.19 2.07
CA ALA A 42 -10.91 -6.02 1.69
C ALA A 42 -9.56 -5.29 1.84
N MET A 43 -9.51 -3.99 1.53
CA MET A 43 -8.33 -3.15 1.74
C MET A 43 -8.01 -2.99 3.23
N ALA A 44 -9.00 -2.63 4.05
CA ALA A 44 -8.82 -2.46 5.49
C ALA A 44 -8.36 -3.76 6.17
N ARG A 45 -8.89 -4.91 5.74
CA ARG A 45 -8.47 -6.23 6.22
C ARG A 45 -6.99 -6.48 5.92
N ARG A 46 -6.55 -6.23 4.69
CA ARG A 46 -5.14 -6.40 4.29
C ARG A 46 -4.20 -5.48 5.06
N GLU A 47 -4.61 -4.25 5.34
CA GLU A 47 -3.84 -3.30 6.15
C GLU A 47 -3.62 -3.84 7.58
N ILE A 48 -4.68 -4.35 8.21
CA ILE A 48 -4.59 -4.93 9.56
C ILE A 48 -3.73 -6.20 9.57
N GLU A 49 -3.89 -7.08 8.58
CA GLU A 49 -3.11 -8.33 8.46
C GLU A 49 -1.63 -8.06 8.21
N ALA A 50 -1.30 -7.04 7.40
CA ALA A 50 0.08 -6.68 7.11
C ALA A 50 0.78 -6.00 8.29
N GLY A 51 0.02 -5.31 9.16
CA GLY A 51 0.55 -4.61 10.31
C GLY A 51 1.67 -3.62 9.95
N HIS A 52 2.81 -3.71 10.64
CA HIS A 52 3.95 -2.82 10.41
C HIS A 52 4.93 -3.31 9.33
N GLU A 53 4.70 -4.47 8.74
CA GLU A 53 5.64 -5.08 7.78
C GLU A 53 5.86 -4.22 6.52
N PRO A 54 4.82 -3.63 5.90
CA PRO A 54 5.01 -2.74 4.75
C PRO A 54 5.86 -1.51 5.10
N ALA A 55 5.62 -0.92 6.27
CA ALA A 55 6.38 0.24 6.75
C ALA A 55 7.85 -0.13 6.99
N ARG A 56 8.13 -1.31 7.55
CA ARG A 56 9.50 -1.81 7.73
C ARG A 56 10.24 -1.98 6.41
N ARG A 57 9.62 -2.66 5.42
CA ARG A 57 10.23 -2.83 4.09
C ARG A 57 10.54 -1.51 3.39
N VAL A 58 9.67 -0.52 3.56
CA VAL A 58 9.91 0.84 3.04
C VAL A 58 11.08 1.51 3.76
N LEU A 59 11.16 1.40 5.09
CA LEU A 59 12.26 1.96 5.85
C LEU A 59 13.61 1.30 5.50
N ASP A 60 13.63 -0.01 5.27
CA ASP A 60 14.83 -0.72 4.83
C ASP A 60 15.32 -0.19 3.47
N ALA A 61 14.40 0.02 2.52
CA ALA A 61 14.72 0.61 1.22
C ALA A 61 15.29 2.03 1.35
N PHE A 62 14.70 2.86 2.21
CA PHE A 62 15.25 4.18 2.50
C PHE A 62 16.62 4.12 3.19
N ALA A 63 16.85 3.13 4.04
CA ALA A 63 18.12 2.96 4.74
C ALA A 63 19.25 2.51 3.81
N GLU A 64 18.92 1.72 2.78
CA GLU A 64 19.83 1.40 1.68
C GLU A 64 20.10 2.63 0.81
N PHE A 65 19.06 3.44 0.54
CA PHE A 65 19.16 4.59 -0.35
C PHE A 65 19.86 5.81 0.26
N TYR A 66 19.40 6.28 1.41
CA TYR A 66 19.99 7.42 2.11
C TYR A 66 21.20 7.01 2.95
N GLY A 67 21.37 5.73 3.26
CA GLY A 67 22.32 5.25 4.27
C GLY A 67 21.69 5.18 5.66
N GLN A 68 22.07 4.14 6.42
CA GLN A 68 21.49 3.78 7.73
C GLN A 68 21.48 4.95 8.73
N ASP A 69 22.54 5.76 8.75
CA ASP A 69 22.68 6.92 9.65
C ASP A 69 21.71 8.06 9.30
N ASN A 70 21.41 8.23 8.01
CA ASN A 70 20.49 9.27 7.52
C ASN A 70 19.03 8.93 7.77
N VAL A 71 18.72 7.65 8.02
CA VAL A 71 17.35 7.24 8.33
C VAL A 71 17.01 7.51 9.80
N HIS A 72 17.96 7.87 10.68
CA HIS A 72 17.77 8.00 12.13
C HIS A 72 17.49 9.42 12.70
N ARG A 73 16.45 10.12 12.21
CA ARG A 73 15.86 11.27 12.94
C ARG A 73 14.34 11.35 12.75
N ALA A 74 13.60 10.93 13.78
CA ALA A 74 12.25 11.35 14.24
C ALA A 74 11.40 10.15 14.74
N GLY A 75 11.20 10.08 16.06
CA GLY A 75 10.03 9.45 16.70
C GLY A 75 9.88 7.91 16.61
N SER A 76 8.95 7.38 17.42
CA SER A 76 8.72 5.95 17.69
C SER A 76 7.59 5.31 16.87
N ASP A 77 7.31 5.79 15.64
CA ASP A 77 6.31 5.20 14.74
C ASP A 77 6.91 4.98 13.34
N ALA A 78 7.02 3.71 12.93
CA ALA A 78 7.57 3.32 11.64
C ALA A 78 6.78 3.90 10.45
N VAL A 79 5.45 4.06 10.60
CA VAL A 79 4.60 4.63 9.56
C VAL A 79 4.89 6.11 9.37
N GLN A 80 4.96 6.87 10.46
CA GLN A 80 5.29 8.30 10.43
C GLN A 80 6.68 8.54 9.86
N ARG A 81 7.66 7.69 10.21
CA ARG A 81 9.03 7.78 9.68
C ARG A 81 9.06 7.54 8.17
N ALA A 82 8.37 6.49 7.70
CA ALA A 82 8.26 6.22 6.27
C ALA A 82 7.60 7.39 5.53
N GLN A 83 6.55 8.00 6.11
CA GLN A 83 5.89 9.17 5.52
C GLN A 83 6.80 10.40 5.43
N GLY A 84 7.60 10.68 6.46
CA GLY A 84 8.57 11.78 6.44
C GLY A 84 9.60 11.63 5.32
N LEU A 85 10.21 10.45 5.22
CA LEU A 85 11.21 10.14 4.19
C LEU A 85 10.61 10.18 2.76
N MET A 86 9.37 9.73 2.57
CA MET A 86 8.66 9.90 1.30
C MET A 86 8.47 11.38 0.95
N GLY A 87 8.19 12.24 1.95
CA GLY A 87 8.06 13.68 1.77
C GLY A 87 9.37 14.36 1.38
N ASP A 88 10.48 13.91 1.97
CA ASP A 88 11.83 14.38 1.64
C ASP A 88 12.24 13.95 0.23
N LEU A 89 12.09 12.66 -0.10
CA LEU A 89 12.37 12.15 -1.45
C LEU A 89 11.52 12.87 -2.52
N ALA A 90 10.24 13.12 -2.24
CA ALA A 90 9.37 13.85 -3.16
C ALA A 90 9.81 15.31 -3.35
N ARG A 91 10.52 15.92 -2.40
CA ARG A 91 11.09 17.26 -2.52
C ARG A 91 12.32 17.22 -3.42
N GLU A 92 13.26 16.34 -3.12
CA GLU A 92 14.50 16.15 -3.90
C GLU A 92 14.22 15.81 -5.38
N ILE A 93 13.23 14.94 -5.64
CA ILE A 93 12.78 14.64 -7.02
C ILE A 93 12.25 15.90 -7.72
N ARG A 94 11.50 16.77 -7.02
CA ARG A 94 10.97 18.01 -7.61
C ARG A 94 12.03 19.08 -7.81
N ASP A 95 13.08 19.05 -7.00
CA ASP A 95 14.21 19.96 -7.09
C ASP A 95 15.20 19.54 -8.20
N GLY A 96 14.98 18.36 -8.82
CA GLY A 96 15.76 17.87 -9.95
C GLY A 96 17.02 17.10 -9.56
N ASP A 97 17.18 16.78 -8.26
CA ASP A 97 18.38 16.14 -7.71
C ASP A 97 18.71 14.78 -8.35
N TYR A 98 17.73 14.19 -9.04
CA TYR A 98 17.83 12.87 -9.65
C TYR A 98 17.57 12.83 -11.15
N ASP A 99 17.37 13.98 -11.82
CA ASP A 99 16.98 14.02 -13.24
C ASP A 99 18.00 13.33 -14.18
N ASP A 100 19.29 13.41 -13.84
CA ASP A 100 20.38 12.75 -14.58
C ASP A 100 20.55 11.25 -14.23
N ALA A 101 19.89 10.77 -13.16
CA ALA A 101 20.11 9.45 -12.57
C ALA A 101 18.81 8.70 -12.19
N LEU A 102 17.68 9.02 -12.81
CA LEU A 102 16.35 8.46 -12.50
C LEU A 102 16.26 6.92 -12.60
N LEU A 103 17.17 6.27 -13.34
CA LEU A 103 17.27 4.80 -13.43
C LEU A 103 18.19 4.17 -12.38
N GLY A 104 18.65 4.95 -11.41
CA GLY A 104 19.55 4.54 -10.32
C GLY A 104 18.83 4.18 -9.02
N PRO A 105 19.50 4.30 -7.85
CA PRO A 105 18.98 3.85 -6.55
C PRO A 105 17.59 4.42 -6.15
N VAL A 106 17.22 5.61 -6.65
CA VAL A 106 15.88 6.19 -6.48
C VAL A 106 14.78 5.31 -7.07
N TYR A 107 15.03 4.72 -8.24
CA TYR A 107 14.06 3.84 -8.90
C TYR A 107 13.69 2.66 -8.01
N GLU A 108 14.66 2.04 -7.36
CA GLU A 108 14.42 0.88 -6.50
C GLU A 108 13.57 1.23 -5.28
N VAL A 109 13.81 2.39 -4.65
CA VAL A 109 12.97 2.88 -3.55
C VAL A 109 11.54 3.13 -4.02
N LEU A 110 11.37 3.84 -5.15
CA LEU A 110 10.06 4.12 -5.73
C LEU A 110 9.32 2.83 -6.10
N ARG A 111 10.03 1.85 -6.65
CA ARG A 111 9.47 0.53 -6.99
C ARG A 111 8.97 -0.18 -5.75
N ILE A 112 9.75 -0.22 -4.67
CA ILE A 112 9.34 -0.84 -3.40
C ILE A 112 8.12 -0.11 -2.81
N LEU A 113 8.13 1.22 -2.79
CA LEU A 113 6.99 2.03 -2.33
C LEU A 113 5.70 1.71 -3.08
N VAL A 114 5.77 1.63 -4.41
CA VAL A 114 4.62 1.32 -5.26
C VAL A 114 4.16 -0.12 -5.04
N VAL A 115 5.07 -1.08 -4.97
CA VAL A 115 4.73 -2.50 -4.75
C VAL A 115 4.05 -2.69 -3.39
N GLU A 116 4.57 -2.12 -2.31
CA GLU A 116 3.96 -2.24 -0.98
C GLU A 116 2.58 -1.58 -0.92
N ARG A 117 2.39 -0.44 -1.60
CA ARG A 117 1.06 0.19 -1.73
C ARG A 117 0.09 -0.68 -2.53
N LEU A 118 0.54 -1.25 -3.65
CA LEU A 118 -0.31 -2.09 -4.50
C LEU A 118 -0.72 -3.38 -3.80
N LYS A 119 0.13 -4.01 -2.98
CA LYS A 119 -0.26 -5.18 -2.17
C LYS A 119 -1.48 -4.89 -1.30
N GLN A 120 -1.63 -3.66 -0.81
CA GLN A 120 -2.75 -3.25 0.04
C GLN A 120 -3.98 -2.85 -0.78
N SER A 121 -3.79 -1.96 -1.76
CA SER A 121 -4.91 -1.38 -2.50
C SER A 121 -5.43 -2.28 -3.62
N ASN A 122 -4.53 -2.95 -4.35
CA ASN A 122 -4.90 -3.74 -5.52
C ASN A 122 -3.83 -4.81 -5.88
N PRO A 123 -3.77 -5.93 -5.14
CA PRO A 123 -2.73 -6.94 -5.33
C PRO A 123 -2.78 -7.60 -6.73
N ARG A 124 -3.96 -7.63 -7.37
CA ARG A 124 -4.12 -8.19 -8.73
C ARG A 124 -3.29 -7.44 -9.78
N PHE A 125 -2.99 -6.16 -9.56
CA PHE A 125 -2.11 -5.40 -10.45
C PHE A 125 -0.66 -5.89 -10.41
N LEU A 126 -0.23 -6.56 -9.34
CA LEU A 126 1.10 -7.17 -9.25
C LEU A 126 1.16 -8.55 -9.92
N GLU A 127 0.02 -9.23 -10.03
CA GLU A 127 -0.13 -10.52 -10.70
C GLU A 127 -0.25 -10.35 -12.22
N ALA A 128 -0.80 -9.22 -12.66
CA ALA A 128 -0.89 -8.85 -14.06
C ALA A 128 0.51 -8.58 -14.63
N ARG A 129 1.10 -9.59 -15.29
CA ARG A 129 2.37 -9.50 -16.02
C ARG A 129 2.35 -8.57 -17.24
N GLU A 130 1.22 -7.92 -17.53
CA GLU A 130 1.02 -7.07 -18.70
C GLU A 130 1.07 -5.58 -18.34
N TYR A 131 2.17 -5.13 -17.73
CA TYR A 131 2.55 -3.73 -17.86
C TYR A 131 3.52 -3.60 -19.03
N SER A 132 2.96 -3.49 -20.24
CA SER A 132 3.65 -2.81 -21.34
C SER A 132 3.69 -1.34 -20.95
N GLN A 133 4.89 -0.76 -20.78
CA GLN A 133 4.98 0.69 -20.89
C GLN A 133 4.36 1.08 -22.24
N PRO A 134 3.53 2.14 -22.32
CA PRO A 134 3.08 2.63 -23.62
C PRO A 134 4.33 3.00 -24.41
N SER A 135 4.58 2.26 -25.49
CA SER A 135 5.63 2.57 -26.45
C SER A 135 5.49 4.04 -26.83
N ARG A 136 6.57 4.81 -26.66
CA ARG A 136 6.63 6.22 -27.07
C ARG A 136 6.18 6.32 -28.53
N CYS A 137 5.11 7.08 -28.78
CA CYS A 137 4.76 7.55 -30.12
C CYS A 137 5.85 8.46 -30.67
#